data_AF-A0A1F6VQF1-F1
#
_entry.id   AF-A0A1F6VQF1-F1
#
_cell.length_a   1.000
_cell.length_b   1.000
_cell.length_c   1.000
_cell.angle_alpha   90.00
_cell.angle_beta   90.00
_cell.angle_gamma   90.00
#
_symmetry.space_group_name_H-M   'P 1'
#
loop_
_entity.id
_entity.type
_entity.pdbx_description
1 polymer ?
#
loop_
_entity_poly.entity_id
_entity_poly.type
_entity_poly.pdbx_seq_one_letter_code
_entity_poly.pdbx_strand_id
1 'polypeptide(L)'
;MKSTFKKIILFILIIGAIIIVAILVFGKEKIQTNVLQSQNQSLLSTTEPSTANDSAKFLQSLAQVKSMKLDTTFFANKSYQKLVDFSLPIVLEDPRLVGRVNPFAPLGVDSFFGQTEIKPEAKTDIKP
;
A
#
# COMPACT_ATOMS: atom_id res chain seq x y z
N MET A 1 13.25 56.49 -41.85
CA MET A 1 13.13 55.13 -41.30
C MET A 1 13.37 55.15 -39.78
N LYS A 2 12.35 55.37 -38.94
CA LYS A 2 12.53 55.42 -37.47
C LYS A 2 11.41 54.71 -36.68
N SER A 3 10.19 54.65 -37.22
CA SER A 3 9.04 54.03 -36.54
C SER A 3 9.08 52.49 -36.57
N THR A 4 9.49 51.89 -37.68
CA THR A 4 9.60 50.42 -37.82
C THR A 4 10.72 49.85 -36.95
N PHE A 5 11.85 50.54 -36.84
CA PHE A 5 12.97 50.14 -35.98
C PHE A 5 12.61 50.13 -34.49
N LYS A 6 11.86 51.14 -34.01
CA LYS A 6 11.38 51.17 -32.62
C LYS A 6 10.42 50.03 -32.31
N LYS A 7 9.55 49.67 -33.26
CA LYS A 7 8.63 48.53 -33.13
C LYS A 7 9.39 47.19 -33.12
N ILE A 8 10.42 47.05 -33.96
CA ILE A 8 11.32 45.88 -33.96
C ILE A 8 12.04 45.75 -32.60
N ILE A 9 12.59 46.84 -32.06
CA ILE A 9 13.28 46.84 -30.77
C ILE A 9 12.33 46.47 -29.63
N LEU A 10 11.12 47.04 -29.63
CA LEU A 10 10.09 46.73 -28.63
C LEU A 10 9.65 45.26 -28.69
N PHE A 11 9.51 44.70 -29.89
CA PHE A 11 9.13 43.31 -30.09
C PHE A 11 10.21 42.35 -29.56
N ILE A 12 11.49 42.63 -29.83
CA ILE A 12 12.61 41.85 -29.32
C ILE A 12 12.68 41.92 -27.79
N LEU A 13 12.43 43.09 -27.20
CA LEU A 13 12.41 43.29 -25.74
C LEU A 13 11.33 42.40 -25.08
N ILE A 14 10.13 42.37 -25.66
CA ILE A 14 9.01 41.57 -25.15
C ILE A 14 9.32 40.07 -25.22
N ILE A 15 9.85 39.60 -26.34
CA ILE A 15 10.26 38.20 -26.52
C ILE A 15 11.37 37.83 -25.53
N GLY A 16 12.37 38.69 -25.35
CA GLY A 16 13.42 38.49 -24.37
C GLY A 16 12.88 38.35 -22.95
N ALA A 17 11.93 39.22 -22.56
CA ALA A 17 11.28 39.14 -21.25
C ALA A 17 10.51 37.82 -21.05
N ILE A 18 9.79 37.34 -22.08
CA ILE A 18 9.07 36.06 -22.04
C ILE A 18 10.03 34.88 -21.87
N ILE A 19 11.14 34.87 -22.60
CA ILE A 19 12.16 33.82 -22.51
C ILE A 19 12.79 33.79 -21.11
N ILE A 20 13.09 34.94 -20.53
CA ILE A 20 13.65 35.04 -19.16
C ILE A 20 12.67 34.45 -18.14
N VAL A 21 11.38 34.79 -18.22
CA VAL A 21 10.35 34.23 -17.35
C VAL A 21 10.23 32.72 -17.54
N ALA A 22 10.26 32.23 -18.78
CA ALA A 22 10.20 30.80 -19.07
C ALA A 22 11.38 30.03 -18.46
N ILE A 23 12.62 30.56 -18.55
CA ILE A 23 13.80 29.94 -17.94
C ILE A 23 13.70 29.94 -16.40
N LEU A 24 13.17 31.00 -15.78
CA LEU A 24 13.01 31.04 -14.33
C LEU A 24 11.95 30.06 -13.81
N VAL A 25 10.88 29.84 -14.57
CA VAL A 25 9.78 28.95 -14.20
C VAL A 25 10.09 27.48 -14.53
N PHE A 26 10.68 27.21 -15.70
CA PHE A 26 10.85 25.84 -16.23
C PHE A 26 12.32 25.36 -16.29
N GLY A 27 13.32 26.24 -16.14
CA GLY A 27 14.74 25.91 -16.32
C GLY A 27 15.40 25.10 -15.20
N LYS A 28 14.61 24.57 -14.26
CA LYS A 28 15.13 23.81 -13.10
C LYS A 28 15.16 22.30 -13.34
N GLU A 29 14.63 21.83 -14.46
CA GLU A 29 14.65 20.40 -14.78
C GLU A 29 16.02 20.02 -15.32
N LYS A 30 16.78 19.28 -14.50
CA LYS A 30 18.05 18.68 -14.89
C LYS A 30 17.78 17.70 -16.03
N ILE A 31 18.27 18.03 -17.22
CA ILE A 31 18.35 17.10 -18.34
C ILE A 31 19.28 15.95 -17.89
N GLN A 32 18.70 14.83 -17.49
CA GLN A 32 19.46 13.60 -17.28
C GLN A 32 19.82 13.04 -18.66
N THR A 33 20.97 13.45 -19.19
CA THR A 33 21.60 12.75 -20.30
C THR A 33 22.13 11.40 -19.78
N ASN A 34 21.30 10.37 -19.81
CA ASN A 34 21.73 9.01 -19.57
C ASN A 34 22.58 8.55 -20.77
N VAL A 35 23.90 8.78 -20.66
CA VAL A 35 24.89 8.17 -21.54
C VAL A 35 25.08 6.73 -21.10
N LEU A 36 24.63 5.78 -21.93
CA LEU A 36 24.82 4.35 -21.73
C LEU A 36 26.30 4.00 -21.95
N GLN A 37 27.08 3.92 -20.87
CA GLN A 37 28.40 3.29 -20.89
C GLN A 37 28.23 1.78 -20.67
N SER A 38 28.57 0.98 -21.68
CA SER A 38 28.63 -0.47 -21.58
C SER A 38 29.88 -0.89 -20.81
N GLN A 39 29.73 -1.26 -19.53
CA GLN A 39 30.75 -2.03 -18.83
C GLN A 39 30.36 -3.51 -18.82
N ASN A 40 31.17 -4.31 -19.53
CA ASN A 40 31.25 -5.75 -19.34
C ASN A 40 31.79 -6.03 -17.94
N GLN A 41 30.93 -6.43 -16.99
CA GLN A 41 31.39 -7.07 -15.76
C GLN A 41 30.47 -8.24 -15.37
N SER A 42 31.06 -9.43 -15.50
CA SER A 42 31.02 -10.57 -14.58
C SER A 42 29.68 -10.92 -13.93
N LEU A 43 29.13 -12.06 -14.36
CA LEU A 43 28.07 -12.79 -13.66
C LEU A 43 28.55 -13.23 -12.28
N LEU A 44 28.35 -12.38 -11.29
CA LEU A 44 28.14 -12.78 -9.90
C LEU A 44 26.64 -12.70 -9.68
N SER A 45 25.98 -13.87 -9.63
CA SER A 45 24.62 -13.99 -9.14
C SER A 45 24.61 -13.75 -7.62
N THR A 46 24.81 -12.50 -7.23
CA THR A 46 24.23 -11.99 -6.00
C THR A 46 22.74 -11.92 -6.27
N THR A 47 21.97 -12.81 -5.65
CA THR A 47 20.54 -12.56 -5.45
C THR A 47 20.45 -11.32 -4.57
N GLU A 48 20.44 -10.15 -5.20
CA GLU A 48 20.00 -8.91 -4.58
C GLU A 48 18.64 -9.19 -3.95
N PRO A 49 18.42 -8.87 -2.66
CA PRO A 49 17.09 -8.87 -2.08
C PRO A 49 16.33 -7.68 -2.65
N SER A 50 15.93 -7.78 -3.92
CA SER A 50 15.21 -6.73 -4.66
C SER A 50 13.81 -6.45 -4.07
N THR A 51 13.37 -7.22 -3.07
CA THR A 51 12.07 -7.05 -2.40
C THR A 51 12.14 -6.41 -1.01
N ALA A 52 13.33 -6.23 -0.43
CA ALA A 52 13.47 -5.61 0.90
C ALA A 52 13.12 -4.11 0.89
N ASN A 53 13.40 -3.43 -0.23
CA ASN A 53 13.17 -2.00 -0.37
C ASN A 53 11.69 -1.61 -0.52
N ASP A 54 10.87 -2.47 -1.13
CA ASP A 54 9.46 -2.15 -1.37
C ASP A 54 8.64 -2.20 -0.07
N SER A 55 8.97 -3.12 0.82
CA SER A 55 8.36 -3.22 2.14
C SER A 55 8.73 -2.01 3.01
N ALA A 56 9.99 -1.58 2.98
CA ALA A 56 10.45 -0.40 3.71
C ALA A 56 9.80 0.90 3.19
N LYS A 57 9.66 1.05 1.86
CA LYS A 57 8.96 2.19 1.24
C LYS A 57 7.48 2.22 1.59
N PHE A 58 6.80 1.07 1.58
CA PHE A 58 5.40 0.96 2.00
C PHE A 58 5.23 1.37 3.47
N LEU A 59 6.07 0.84 4.36
CA LEU A 59 6.05 1.19 5.79
C LEU A 59 6.37 2.67 6.03
N GLN A 60 7.28 3.25 5.24
CA GLN A 60 7.58 4.68 5.31
C GLN A 60 6.41 5.55 4.84
N SER A 61 5.70 5.14 3.79
CA SER A 61 4.48 5.79 3.33
C SER A 61 3.36 5.68 4.38
N LEU A 62 3.20 4.50 4.99
CA LEU A 62 2.24 4.29 6.06
C LEU A 62 2.56 5.14 7.31
N ALA A 63 3.84 5.29 7.65
CA ALA A 63 4.30 6.13 8.75
C ALA A 63 4.06 7.64 8.51
N GLN A 64 3.94 8.08 7.25
CA GLN A 64 3.58 9.45 6.90
C GLN A 64 2.09 9.75 7.11
N VAL A 65 1.24 8.72 7.20
CA VAL A 65 -0.19 8.89 7.48
C VAL A 65 -0.40 9.18 8.96
N LYS A 66 -0.39 10.46 9.32
CA LYS A 66 -0.59 10.93 10.71
C LYS A 66 -2.02 10.74 11.24
N SER A 67 -3.01 10.77 10.35
CA SER A 67 -4.41 10.55 10.70
C SER A 67 -5.20 10.11 9.48
N MET A 68 -6.03 9.09 9.62
CA MET A 68 -7.04 8.72 8.64
C MET A 68 -8.42 9.01 9.24
N LYS A 69 -9.21 9.84 8.56
CA LYS A 69 -10.60 10.09 8.94
C LYS A 69 -11.49 9.49 7.87
N LEU A 70 -12.33 8.55 8.29
CA LEU A 70 -13.37 8.03 7.43
C LEU A 70 -14.55 8.99 7.49
N ASP A 71 -15.04 9.43 6.32
CA ASP A 71 -16.28 10.17 6.24
C ASP A 71 -17.46 9.23 6.55
N THR A 72 -18.08 9.43 7.69
CA THR A 72 -19.20 8.59 8.15
C THR A 72 -20.56 9.09 7.67
N THR A 73 -20.61 10.22 6.95
CA THR A 73 -21.88 10.78 6.45
C THR A 73 -22.58 9.86 5.46
N PHE A 74 -21.82 9.06 4.72
CA PHE A 74 -22.35 8.03 3.83
C PHE A 74 -23.23 7.02 4.58
N PHE A 75 -22.85 6.61 5.79
CA PHE A 75 -23.60 5.64 6.60
C PHE A 75 -24.89 6.22 7.19
N ALA A 76 -25.03 7.56 7.22
CA ALA A 76 -26.27 8.23 7.62
C ALA A 76 -27.33 8.26 6.50
N ASN A 77 -26.98 7.85 5.27
CA ASN A 77 -27.91 7.81 4.16
C ASN A 77 -29.03 6.77 4.41
N LYS A 78 -30.28 7.18 4.26
CA LYS A 78 -31.46 6.28 4.42
C LYS A 78 -31.40 5.07 3.48
N SER A 79 -30.78 5.19 2.31
CA SER A 79 -30.57 4.07 1.38
C SER A 79 -29.55 3.07 1.93
N TYR A 80 -28.47 3.53 2.58
CA TYR A 80 -27.49 2.65 3.22
C TYR A 80 -28.12 1.90 4.39
N GLN A 81 -28.91 2.59 5.23
CA GLN A 81 -29.58 1.97 6.38
C GLN A 81 -30.64 0.92 6.00
N LYS A 82 -31.09 0.91 4.74
CA LYS A 82 -32.01 -0.09 4.21
C LYS A 82 -31.31 -1.34 3.65
N LEU A 83 -29.99 -1.34 3.56
CA LEU A 83 -29.24 -2.53 3.15
C LEU A 83 -29.41 -3.60 4.21
N VAL A 84 -29.93 -4.76 3.78
CA VAL A 84 -30.03 -5.95 4.61
C VAL A 84 -28.76 -6.76 4.39
N ASP A 85 -28.13 -7.16 5.49
CA ASP A 85 -27.04 -8.11 5.44
C ASP A 85 -27.61 -9.52 5.18
N PHE A 86 -27.24 -10.10 4.04
CA PHE A 86 -27.62 -11.47 3.67
C PHE A 86 -26.50 -12.48 3.97
N SER A 87 -25.49 -12.07 4.72
CA SER A 87 -24.43 -12.96 5.18
C SER A 87 -25.03 -14.07 6.04
N LEU A 88 -24.82 -15.30 5.63
CA LEU A 88 -25.17 -16.46 6.43
C LEU A 88 -24.12 -16.62 7.54
N PRO A 89 -24.53 -16.92 8.79
CA PRO A 89 -23.57 -17.30 9.80
C PRO A 89 -22.79 -18.52 9.31
N ILE A 90 -21.47 -18.44 9.34
CA ILE A 90 -20.62 -19.59 9.00
C ILE A 90 -20.76 -20.59 10.14
N VAL A 91 -21.62 -21.59 9.94
CA VAL A 91 -21.67 -22.77 10.80
C VAL A 91 -20.57 -23.69 10.33
N LEU A 92 -19.48 -23.83 11.12
CA LEU A 92 -18.50 -24.87 10.87
C LEU A 92 -19.12 -26.21 11.26
N GLU A 93 -19.67 -26.92 10.28
CA GLU A 93 -20.27 -28.24 10.47
C GLU A 93 -19.22 -29.31 10.82
N ASP A 94 -17.96 -29.10 10.40
CA ASP A 94 -16.83 -29.98 10.70
C ASP A 94 -15.71 -29.20 11.42
N PRO A 95 -15.31 -29.60 12.65
CA PRO A 95 -14.17 -29.03 13.37
C PRO A 95 -12.85 -29.09 12.60
N ARG A 96 -12.72 -29.92 11.55
CA ARG A 96 -11.55 -29.99 10.67
C ARG A 96 -11.48 -28.84 9.65
N LEU A 97 -12.57 -28.09 9.48
CA LEU A 97 -12.60 -26.84 8.70
C LEU A 97 -11.99 -25.66 9.48
N VAL A 98 -11.68 -25.84 10.77
CA VAL A 98 -10.81 -24.94 11.51
C VAL A 98 -9.44 -25.02 10.85
N GLY A 99 -8.95 -23.88 10.35
CA GLY A 99 -7.74 -23.81 9.53
C GLY A 99 -6.53 -24.52 10.16
N ARG A 100 -5.56 -24.91 9.32
CA ARG A 100 -4.34 -25.55 9.81
C ARG A 100 -3.67 -24.70 10.87
N VAL A 101 -3.12 -25.36 11.89
CA VAL A 101 -2.25 -24.72 12.89
C VAL A 101 -1.15 -23.91 12.19
N ASN A 102 -0.89 -22.70 12.69
CA ASN A 102 0.10 -21.80 12.10
C ASN A 102 1.51 -22.38 12.31
N PRO A 103 2.21 -22.85 11.26
CA PRO A 103 3.54 -23.45 11.41
C PRO A 103 4.63 -22.43 11.74
N PHE A 104 4.28 -21.14 11.74
CA PHE A 104 5.14 -20.03 12.14
C PHE A 104 4.80 -19.48 13.53
N ALA A 105 3.92 -20.15 14.29
CA ALA A 105 3.65 -19.76 15.67
C ALA A 105 4.90 -19.97 16.54
N PRO A 106 5.22 -19.04 17.45
CA PRO A 106 6.30 -19.23 18.40
C PRO A 106 6.09 -20.49 19.23
N LEU A 107 7.17 -21.25 19.46
CA LEU A 107 7.10 -22.47 20.28
C LEU A 107 6.55 -22.13 21.67
N GLY A 108 5.50 -22.85 22.10
CA GLY A 108 4.91 -22.70 23.44
C GLY A 108 3.57 -21.94 23.50
N VAL A 109 2.99 -21.54 22.36
CA VAL A 109 1.64 -20.91 22.32
C VAL A 109 0.50 -21.87 22.00
N ASP A 110 0.81 -23.13 21.70
CA ASP A 110 -0.16 -24.11 21.17
C ASP A 110 -1.09 -24.73 22.23
N SER A 111 -0.87 -24.46 23.52
CA SER A 111 -1.55 -25.18 24.60
C SER A 111 -2.96 -24.67 24.96
N PHE A 112 -3.51 -23.67 24.25
CA PHE A 112 -4.76 -23.01 24.68
C PHE A 112 -6.01 -23.28 23.82
N PHE A 113 -5.90 -23.90 22.65
CA PHE A 113 -7.05 -24.05 21.73
C PHE A 113 -7.55 -25.50 21.53
N GLY A 114 -7.11 -26.45 22.37
CA GLY A 114 -7.38 -27.88 22.18
C GLY A 114 -7.89 -28.67 23.38
N GLN A 115 -8.53 -28.03 24.37
CA GLN A 115 -9.22 -28.77 25.43
C GLN A 115 -10.69 -28.94 25.04
N THR A 116 -10.96 -30.00 24.28
CA THR A 116 -12.31 -30.56 24.18
C THR A 116 -12.74 -30.95 25.59
N GLU A 117 -13.76 -30.27 26.11
CA GLU A 117 -14.43 -30.58 27.37
C GLU A 117 -14.96 -32.03 27.32
N ILE A 118 -14.18 -32.97 27.86
CA ILE A 118 -14.64 -34.32 28.16
C ILE A 118 -15.63 -34.24 29.33
N LYS A 119 -16.92 -34.16 28.98
CA LYS A 119 -18.05 -34.44 29.87
C LYS A 119 -17.86 -35.84 30.46
N PRO A 120 -17.76 -36.03 31.78
CA PRO A 120 -17.63 -37.36 32.36
C PRO A 120 -18.95 -38.11 32.18
N GLU A 121 -18.90 -39.23 31.45
CA GLU A 121 -20.00 -40.17 31.33
C GLU A 121 -20.37 -40.77 32.69
N ALA A 122 -21.67 -40.83 32.96
CA ALA A 122 -22.23 -41.40 34.17
C ALA A 122 -21.93 -42.90 34.24
N LYS A 123 -21.22 -43.31 35.29
CA LYS A 123 -21.03 -44.69 35.72
C LYS A 123 -22.39 -45.31 36.04
N THR A 124 -22.92 -46.14 35.13
CA THR A 124 -24.04 -47.03 35.44
C THR A 124 -23.54 -48.16 36.33
N ASP A 125 -23.88 -48.09 37.60
CA ASP A 125 -23.74 -49.20 38.54
C ASP A 125 -24.67 -50.35 38.14
N ILE A 126 -24.10 -51.49 37.79
CA ILE A 126 -24.82 -52.77 37.72
C ILE A 126 -24.34 -53.58 38.92
N LYS A 127 -25.24 -53.77 39.89
CA LYS A 127 -25.05 -54.68 41.03
C LYS A 127 -25.97 -55.90 40.82
N PRO A 128 -25.49 -57.14 41.03
CA PRO A 128 -26.38 -58.29 41.19
C PRO A 128 -27.08 -58.29 42.57
#